data_AF-A0A355GZD0-F1
#
_entry.id   AF-A0A355GZD0-F1
#
_cell.length_a   1.000
_cell.length_b   1.000
_cell.length_c   1.000
_cell.angle_alpha   90.00
_cell.angle_beta   90.00
_cell.angle_gamma   90.00
#
_symmetry.space_group_name_H-M   'P 1'
#
loop_
_entity.id
_entity.type
_entity.pdbx_description
1 polymer ?
#
loop_
_entity_poly.entity_id
_entity_poly.type
_entity_poly.pdbx_seq_one_letter_code
_entity_poly.pdbx_strand_id
1 'polypeptide(L)'
;PNIVVDADTRNIEELTVEADPARYRPRKTEEELAQLTKREGIGFNEYLGMMVEMKAGDLIIDDLNHHEAEVLMEKYKPDIFCAGVKEKYVIQKGGIPLKQLHSYDYSGPYAGFHGAVNFYREIDRMVNSNVFRFIKAPWQKNPELTGSYAYNR
;
A
#
# COMPACT_ATOMS: atom_id res chain seq x y z
N PRO A 1 -15.01 -1.31 15.78
CA PRO A 1 -15.48 -2.35 14.84
C PRO A 1 -15.34 -3.73 15.49
N ASN A 2 -16.46 -4.41 15.74
CA ASN A 2 -16.44 -5.79 16.23
C ASN A 2 -16.38 -6.72 15.02
N ILE A 3 -15.36 -7.57 14.93
CA ILE A 3 -15.24 -8.56 13.85
C ILE A 3 -16.31 -9.63 14.08
N VAL A 4 -17.15 -9.84 13.09
CA VAL A 4 -18.18 -10.89 13.11
C VAL A 4 -17.68 -12.03 12.23
N VAL A 5 -17.68 -13.25 12.76
CA VAL A 5 -17.34 -14.45 11.99
C VAL A 5 -18.38 -14.64 10.89
N ASP A 6 -17.94 -14.69 9.64
CA ASP A 6 -18.79 -14.90 8.48
C ASP A 6 -18.82 -16.39 8.08
N ALA A 7 -19.64 -16.70 7.07
CA ALA A 7 -19.83 -18.08 6.62
C ALA A 7 -18.56 -18.69 5.99
N ASP A 8 -17.68 -17.87 5.42
CA ASP A 8 -16.46 -18.29 4.73
C ASP A 8 -15.30 -18.50 5.70
N THR A 9 -15.33 -17.80 6.84
CA THR A 9 -14.32 -17.87 7.91
C THR A 9 -14.67 -18.87 9.02
N ARG A 10 -15.91 -19.37 9.11
CA ARG A 10 -16.35 -20.30 10.17
C ARG A 10 -15.58 -21.62 10.28
N ASN A 11 -14.89 -22.02 9.21
CA ASN A 11 -14.11 -23.26 9.17
C ASN A 11 -12.65 -23.06 9.60
N ILE A 12 -12.25 -21.82 9.92
CA ILE A 12 -10.94 -21.53 10.48
C ILE A 12 -10.92 -22.03 11.92
N GLU A 13 -9.94 -22.86 12.25
CA GLU A 13 -9.80 -23.45 13.59
C GLU A 13 -9.43 -22.37 14.62
N GLU A 14 -10.22 -22.28 15.69
CA GLU A 14 -9.90 -21.45 16.85
C GLU A 14 -9.21 -22.28 17.93
N LEU A 15 -7.91 -22.02 18.13
CA LEU A 15 -7.13 -22.68 19.16
C LEU A 15 -7.28 -21.95 20.49
N THR A 16 -7.71 -22.67 21.53
CA THR A 16 -7.70 -22.15 22.90
C THR A 16 -6.39 -22.54 23.59
N VAL A 17 -5.74 -21.57 24.22
CA VAL A 17 -4.50 -21.78 24.97
C VAL A 17 -4.67 -21.34 26.43
N GLU A 18 -4.03 -22.04 27.34
CA GLU A 18 -4.06 -21.76 28.77
C GLU A 18 -2.64 -21.50 29.30
N ALA A 19 -2.54 -20.86 30.47
CA ALA A 19 -1.28 -20.64 31.12
C ALA A 19 -0.63 -21.98 31.54
N ASP A 20 0.57 -22.25 31.04
CA ASP A 20 1.34 -23.45 31.39
C ASP A 20 1.71 -23.44 32.89
N PRO A 21 1.33 -24.46 33.69
CA PRO A 21 1.60 -24.47 35.13
C PRO A 21 3.09 -24.43 35.53
N ALA A 22 3.97 -24.94 34.67
CA ALA A 22 5.40 -25.02 34.92
C ALA A 22 6.20 -23.86 34.30
N ARG A 23 5.67 -23.26 33.22
CA ARG A 23 6.40 -22.27 32.40
C ARG A 23 5.79 -20.88 32.42
N TYR A 24 4.53 -20.71 32.82
CA TYR A 24 3.90 -19.40 32.83
C TYR A 24 4.59 -18.48 33.84
N ARG A 25 5.19 -17.41 33.32
CA ARG A 25 5.90 -16.41 34.11
C ARG A 25 5.68 -15.03 33.49
N PRO A 26 4.71 -14.23 33.99
CA PRO A 26 4.46 -12.90 33.45
C PRO A 26 5.67 -12.00 33.71
N ARG A 27 6.07 -11.21 32.70
CA ARG A 27 7.22 -10.29 32.82
C ARG A 27 6.91 -9.06 33.67
N LYS A 28 5.64 -8.66 33.74
CA LYS A 28 5.12 -7.51 34.48
C LYS A 28 3.76 -7.86 35.09
N THR A 29 3.44 -7.25 36.23
CA THR A 29 2.11 -7.37 36.83
C THR A 29 1.11 -6.44 36.14
N GLU A 30 -0.19 -6.69 36.30
CA GLU A 30 -1.25 -5.82 35.76
C GLU A 30 -1.15 -4.39 36.29
N GLU A 31 -0.79 -4.22 37.56
CA GLU A 31 -0.57 -2.91 38.17
C GLU A 31 0.61 -2.16 37.51
N GLU A 32 1.72 -2.86 37.24
CA GLU A 32 2.87 -2.28 36.55
C GLU A 32 2.52 -1.86 35.12
N LEU A 33 1.75 -2.68 34.40
CA LEU A 33 1.27 -2.34 33.06
C LEU A 33 0.36 -1.11 33.09
N ALA A 34 -0.60 -1.06 34.02
CA ALA A 34 -1.50 0.08 34.18
C ALA A 34 -0.76 1.37 34.55
N GLN A 35 0.28 1.28 35.38
CA GLN A 35 1.14 2.43 35.70
C GLN A 35 1.94 2.90 34.48
N LEU A 36 2.50 1.99 33.68
CA LEU A 36 3.21 2.33 32.45
C LEU A 36 2.31 2.99 31.42
N THR A 37 1.10 2.47 31.21
CA THR A 37 0.12 3.10 30.32
C THR A 37 -0.24 4.51 30.79
N LYS A 38 -0.48 4.73 32.08
CA LYS A 38 -0.77 6.07 32.63
C LYS A 38 0.40 7.05 32.50
N ARG A 39 1.63 6.57 32.69
CA ARG A 39 2.83 7.43 32.73
C ARG A 39 3.38 7.73 31.34
N GLU A 40 3.44 6.73 30.48
CA GLU A 40 4.16 6.78 29.20
C GLU A 40 3.22 6.80 27.99
N GLY A 41 1.90 6.63 28.21
CA GLY A 41 0.92 6.59 27.11
C GLY A 41 1.08 5.35 26.22
N ILE A 42 1.81 4.33 26.68
CA ILE A 42 2.02 3.09 25.95
C ILE A 42 0.83 2.17 26.21
N GLY A 43 0.07 1.85 25.17
CA GLY A 43 -0.89 0.79 25.26
C GLY A 43 -0.26 -0.59 25.06
N PHE A 44 -0.74 -1.54 25.84
CA PHE A 44 -0.34 -2.94 25.76
C PHE A 44 -1.50 -3.73 25.15
N ASN A 45 -1.17 -4.70 24.28
CA ASN A 45 -2.14 -5.55 23.60
C ASN A 45 -3.17 -4.78 22.75
N GLU A 46 -2.80 -3.60 22.25
CA GLU A 46 -3.66 -2.79 21.40
C GLU A 46 -3.05 -2.57 20.02
N TYR A 47 -3.92 -2.39 19.04
CA TYR A 47 -3.59 -1.91 17.71
C TYR A 47 -4.78 -1.08 17.21
N LEU A 48 -4.59 0.22 17.09
CA LEU A 48 -5.67 1.16 16.71
C LEU A 48 -6.09 1.02 15.24
N GLY A 49 -5.30 0.31 14.44
CA GLY A 49 -5.53 0.13 13.01
C GLY A 49 -5.11 1.35 12.18
N MET A 50 -5.21 1.21 10.86
CA MET A 50 -4.74 2.23 9.92
C MET A 50 -5.55 3.52 9.97
N MET A 51 -6.87 3.44 10.17
CA MET A 51 -7.79 4.56 9.96
C MET A 51 -7.52 5.77 10.87
N VAL A 52 -6.99 5.55 12.08
CA VAL A 52 -6.69 6.65 13.01
C VAL A 52 -5.50 7.51 12.57
N GLU A 53 -4.63 6.98 11.71
CA GLU A 53 -3.48 7.68 11.15
C GLU A 53 -3.79 8.37 9.81
N MET A 54 -4.97 8.11 9.24
CA MET A 54 -5.39 8.67 7.96
C MET A 54 -6.03 10.05 8.13
N LYS A 55 -5.89 10.90 7.11
CA LYS A 55 -6.44 12.26 7.12
C LYS A 55 -7.91 12.24 6.72
N ALA A 56 -8.65 13.23 7.19
CA ALA A 56 -10.02 13.44 6.75
C ALA A 56 -10.05 13.65 5.22
N GLY A 57 -10.85 12.84 4.53
CA GLY A 57 -10.96 12.84 3.08
C GLY A 57 -10.11 11.79 2.35
N ASP A 58 -9.22 11.08 3.06
CA ASP A 58 -8.54 9.91 2.49
C ASP A 58 -9.55 8.79 2.22
N LEU A 59 -9.24 7.95 1.22
CA LEU A 59 -10.07 6.81 0.84
C LEU A 59 -9.49 5.52 1.42
N ILE A 60 -10.37 4.70 2.00
CA ILE A 60 -10.07 3.35 2.44
C ILE A 60 -10.98 2.42 1.66
N ILE A 61 -10.38 1.50 0.91
CA ILE A 61 -11.09 0.55 0.06
C ILE A 61 -10.54 -0.83 0.40
N ASP A 62 -11.41 -1.65 0.99
CA ASP A 62 -11.12 -3.05 1.24
C ASP A 62 -11.26 -3.84 -0.07
N ASP A 63 -10.39 -4.84 -0.26
CA ASP A 63 -10.32 -5.66 -1.48
C ASP A 63 -10.39 -4.86 -2.80
N LEU A 64 -9.57 -3.80 -2.90
CA LEU A 64 -9.53 -2.93 -4.08
C LEU A 64 -9.29 -3.76 -5.35
N ASN A 65 -10.31 -3.78 -6.23
CA ASN A 65 -10.24 -4.53 -7.47
C ASN A 65 -9.68 -3.69 -8.63
N HIS A 66 -9.45 -4.35 -9.77
CA HIS A 66 -8.85 -3.72 -10.94
C HIS A 66 -9.68 -2.56 -11.51
N HIS A 67 -11.01 -2.72 -11.61
CA HIS A 67 -11.89 -1.70 -12.15
C HIS A 67 -11.88 -0.43 -11.28
N GLU A 68 -11.99 -0.61 -9.97
CA GLU A 68 -11.91 0.49 -9.01
C GLU A 68 -10.56 1.20 -9.08
N ALA A 69 -9.46 0.44 -9.15
CA ALA A 69 -8.12 1.01 -9.28
C ALA A 69 -7.99 1.90 -10.53
N GLU A 70 -8.52 1.48 -11.69
CA GLU A 70 -8.50 2.29 -12.91
C GLU A 70 -9.34 3.57 -12.78
N VAL A 71 -10.55 3.47 -12.21
CA VAL A 71 -11.42 4.64 -11.96
C VAL A 71 -10.73 5.64 -11.02
N LEU A 72 -10.07 5.15 -9.97
CA LEU A 72 -9.33 5.99 -9.02
C LEU A 72 -8.10 6.65 -9.67
N MET A 73 -7.36 5.92 -10.51
CA MET A 73 -6.24 6.48 -11.25
C MET A 73 -6.68 7.63 -12.15
N GLU A 74 -7.77 7.45 -12.91
CA GLU A 74 -8.26 8.49 -13.82
C GLU A 74 -8.74 9.73 -13.05
N LYS A 75 -9.47 9.51 -11.95
CA LYS A 75 -10.06 10.57 -11.14
C LYS A 75 -9.00 11.36 -10.36
N TYR A 76 -8.10 10.67 -9.65
CA TYR A 76 -7.19 11.29 -8.70
C TYR A 76 -5.78 11.52 -9.24
N LYS A 77 -5.37 10.80 -10.31
CA LYS A 77 -4.07 10.94 -10.98
C LYS A 77 -2.88 11.00 -10.00
N PRO A 78 -2.69 9.96 -9.16
CA PRO A 78 -1.64 9.97 -8.15
C PRO A 78 -0.25 10.07 -8.79
N ASP A 79 0.69 10.77 -8.14
CA ASP A 79 2.07 10.87 -8.59
C ASP A 79 2.84 9.55 -8.48
N ILE A 80 2.39 8.67 -7.57
CA ILE A 80 2.93 7.33 -7.38
C ILE A 80 1.85 6.38 -6.85
N PHE A 81 1.90 5.13 -7.30
CA PHE A 81 1.08 4.05 -6.76
C PHE A 81 1.96 3.03 -6.03
N CYS A 82 1.48 2.47 -4.93
CA CYS A 82 2.19 1.44 -4.18
C CYS A 82 1.34 0.17 -4.07
N ALA A 83 1.79 -0.95 -4.64
CA ALA A 83 1.02 -2.20 -4.67
C ALA A 83 1.94 -3.43 -4.87
N GLY A 84 1.46 -4.47 -5.58
CA GLY A 84 2.20 -5.66 -5.93
C GLY A 84 2.53 -5.79 -7.41
N VAL A 85 3.03 -6.98 -7.77
CA VAL A 85 3.48 -7.28 -9.15
C VAL A 85 2.32 -7.34 -10.14
N LYS A 86 1.13 -7.75 -9.69
CA LYS A 86 -0.05 -7.92 -10.55
C LYS A 86 -0.54 -6.57 -11.07
N GLU A 87 -0.51 -5.56 -10.22
CA GLU A 87 -0.98 -4.21 -10.54
C GLU A 87 0.10 -3.42 -11.29
N LYS A 88 1.39 -3.69 -11.01
CA LYS A 88 2.55 -2.91 -11.48
C LYS A 88 2.45 -2.42 -12.92
N TYR A 89 2.29 -3.33 -13.87
CA TYR A 89 2.39 -2.97 -15.28
C TYR A 89 1.13 -2.33 -15.84
N VAL A 90 -0.04 -2.62 -15.26
CA VAL A 90 -1.29 -1.93 -15.58
C VAL A 90 -1.15 -0.45 -15.24
N ILE A 91 -0.74 -0.15 -14.00
CA ILE A 91 -0.56 1.22 -13.52
C ILE A 91 0.51 1.95 -14.34
N GLN A 92 1.66 1.31 -14.60
CA GLN A 92 2.74 1.90 -15.38
C GLN A 92 2.36 2.16 -16.85
N LYS A 93 1.51 1.32 -17.46
CA LYS A 93 0.97 1.58 -18.80
C LYS A 93 0.01 2.77 -18.83
N GLY A 94 -0.68 3.03 -17.72
CA GLY A 94 -1.44 4.26 -17.49
C GLY A 94 -0.59 5.52 -17.27
N GLY A 95 0.75 5.39 -17.25
CA GLY A 95 1.67 6.52 -17.15
C GLY A 95 2.02 6.94 -15.72
N ILE A 96 1.69 6.13 -14.71
CA ILE A 96 1.96 6.40 -13.30
C ILE A 96 3.07 5.46 -12.80
N PRO A 97 4.12 5.95 -12.11
CA PRO A 97 5.12 5.06 -11.51
C PRO A 97 4.49 4.21 -10.40
N LEU A 98 4.94 2.96 -10.31
CA LEU A 98 4.52 2.04 -9.25
C LEU A 98 5.72 1.45 -8.51
N LYS A 99 5.67 1.53 -7.18
CA LYS A 99 6.58 0.85 -6.26
C LYS A 99 5.95 -0.44 -5.73
N GLN A 100 6.65 -1.57 -5.85
CA GLN A 100 6.20 -2.80 -5.20
C GLN A 100 6.55 -2.77 -3.71
N LEU A 101 5.55 -2.80 -2.83
CA LEU A 101 5.78 -2.83 -1.37
C LEU A 101 5.93 -4.26 -0.81
N HIS A 102 5.58 -5.29 -1.57
CA HIS A 102 5.76 -6.69 -1.15
C HIS A 102 7.17 -7.21 -1.44
N SER A 103 7.70 -6.95 -2.64
CA SER A 103 9.01 -7.45 -3.10
C SER A 103 10.10 -6.39 -3.08
N TYR A 104 9.76 -5.14 -2.73
CA TYR A 104 10.61 -3.96 -2.81
C TYR A 104 11.18 -3.69 -4.21
N ASP A 105 10.57 -4.23 -5.27
CA ASP A 105 11.14 -4.30 -6.61
C ASP A 105 12.55 -4.93 -6.62
N TYR A 106 12.74 -5.99 -5.83
CA TYR A 106 14.02 -6.69 -5.70
C TYR A 106 15.14 -5.80 -5.13
N SER A 107 14.76 -4.79 -4.36
CA SER A 107 15.64 -3.87 -3.62
C SER A 107 15.46 -4.03 -2.11
N GLY A 108 15.94 -3.07 -1.33
CA GLY A 108 15.81 -3.04 0.13
C GLY A 108 17.16 -3.22 0.86
N PRO A 109 17.13 -3.39 2.19
CA PRO A 109 15.94 -3.40 3.07
C PRO A 109 15.27 -2.01 3.12
N TYR A 110 13.99 -1.95 3.53
CA TYR A 110 13.27 -0.69 3.79
C TYR A 110 12.94 -0.45 5.27
N ALA A 111 13.03 -1.47 6.12
CA ALA A 111 12.88 -1.30 7.56
C ALA A 111 14.14 -0.72 8.22
N GLY A 112 13.95 0.00 9.32
CA GLY A 112 15.02 0.60 10.11
C GLY A 112 15.67 1.82 9.45
N PHE A 113 16.69 2.39 10.11
CA PHE A 113 17.30 3.66 9.69
C PHE A 113 17.90 3.63 8.28
N HIS A 114 18.73 2.62 7.97
CA HIS A 114 19.30 2.46 6.63
C HIS A 114 18.21 2.13 5.60
N GLY A 115 17.19 1.38 6.01
CA GLY A 115 16.08 1.04 5.11
C GLY A 115 15.25 2.25 4.71
N ALA A 116 15.00 3.17 5.63
CA ALA A 116 14.34 4.44 5.32
C ALA A 116 15.10 5.23 4.26
N VAL A 117 16.43 5.32 4.37
CA VAL A 117 17.28 5.98 3.36
C VAL A 117 17.14 5.32 1.99
N ASN A 118 17.15 3.98 1.93
CA ASN A 118 16.97 3.24 0.68
C ASN A 118 15.58 3.48 0.07
N PHE A 119 14.53 3.46 0.89
CA PHE A 119 13.16 3.72 0.46
C PHE A 119 13.03 5.12 -0.14
N TYR A 120 13.50 6.15 0.55
CA TYR A 120 13.41 7.53 0.05
C TYR A 120 14.15 7.74 -1.27
N ARG A 121 15.35 7.16 -1.43
CA ARG A 121 16.08 7.22 -2.72
C ARG A 121 15.30 6.56 -3.86
N GLU A 122 14.61 5.46 -3.58
CA GLU A 122 13.81 4.75 -4.58
C GLU A 122 12.55 5.53 -4.97
N ILE A 123 11.84 6.11 -3.99
CA ILE A 123 10.68 6.96 -4.23
C ILE A 123 11.07 8.21 -5.03
N ASP A 124 12.16 8.88 -4.64
CA ASP A 124 12.70 10.04 -5.35
C ASP A 124 13.00 9.71 -6.83
N ARG A 125 13.74 8.61 -7.09
CA ARG A 125 14.04 8.16 -8.45
C ARG A 125 12.77 7.90 -9.27
N MET A 126 11.73 7.35 -8.65
CA MET A 126 10.48 7.00 -9.34
C MET A 126 9.65 8.21 -9.72
N VAL A 127 9.40 9.11 -8.76
CA VAL A 127 8.57 10.31 -8.96
C VAL A 127 9.26 11.31 -9.89
N ASN A 128 10.60 11.42 -9.81
CA ASN A 128 11.37 12.35 -10.63
C ASN A 128 11.86 11.75 -11.97
N SER A 129 11.40 10.54 -12.34
CA SER A 129 11.78 9.92 -13.61
C SER A 129 11.15 10.62 -14.81
N ASN A 130 11.98 11.04 -15.77
CA ASN A 130 11.48 11.65 -17.01
C ASN A 130 10.86 10.65 -18.00
N VAL A 131 10.93 9.33 -17.75
CA VAL A 131 10.44 8.29 -18.69
C VAL A 131 8.97 8.50 -19.03
N PHE A 132 8.13 8.84 -18.04
CA PHE A 132 6.70 9.04 -18.24
C PHE A 132 6.37 10.29 -19.10
N ARG A 133 7.27 11.28 -19.14
CA ARG A 133 7.12 12.48 -20.00
C ARG A 133 7.33 12.20 -21.48
N PHE A 134 7.98 11.07 -21.80
CA PHE A 134 8.30 10.64 -23.16
C PHE A 134 7.30 9.62 -23.73
N ILE A 135 6.20 9.32 -23.02
CA ILE A 135 5.18 8.38 -23.51
C ILE A 135 4.51 8.88 -24.80
N LYS A 136 4.17 10.17 -24.86
CA LYS A 136 3.54 10.76 -26.06
C LYS A 136 4.59 11.01 -27.13
N ALA A 137 4.45 10.34 -28.27
CA ALA A 137 5.39 10.45 -29.37
C ALA A 137 5.42 11.88 -29.97
N PRO A 138 6.56 12.36 -30.49
CA PRO A 138 6.68 13.72 -31.02
C PRO A 138 5.65 14.06 -32.11
N TRP A 139 5.37 13.13 -33.03
CA TRP A 139 4.40 13.31 -34.11
C TRP A 139 2.93 13.34 -33.64
N GLN A 140 2.65 12.95 -32.39
CA GLN A 140 1.31 13.12 -31.79
C GLN A 140 1.16 14.49 -31.10
N LYS A 141 2.27 15.19 -30.82
CA LYS A 141 2.24 16.55 -30.26
C LYS A 141 2.08 17.58 -31.37
N ASN A 142 2.80 17.39 -32.47
CA ASN A 142 2.69 18.18 -33.69
C ASN A 142 2.26 17.24 -34.82
N PRO A 143 0.96 17.02 -35.03
CA PRO A 143 0.49 16.15 -36.11
C PRO A 143 1.00 16.69 -37.44
N GLU A 144 1.87 15.91 -38.10
CA GLU A 144 2.16 16.12 -39.51
C GLU A 144 0.88 15.85 -40.31
N LEU A 145 0.67 16.60 -41.40
CA LEU A 145 -0.46 16.37 -42.30
C LEU A 145 -0.36 14.95 -42.87
N THR A 146 -1.11 14.02 -42.30
CA THR A 146 -1.26 12.66 -42.83
C THR A 146 -2.31 12.64 -43.94
N GLY A 147 -1.86 12.49 -45.19
CA GLY A 147 -2.72 12.21 -46.33
C GLY A 147 -2.93 10.70 -46.52
N SER A 148 -4.19 10.26 -46.60
CA SER A 148 -4.53 8.91 -47.07
C SER A 148 -4.74 8.94 -48.58
N TYR A 149 -4.06 8.08 -49.33
CA TYR A 149 -4.23 7.93 -50.78
C TYR A 149 -5.42 7.03 -51.17
N ALA A 150 -6.17 6.48 -50.21
CA ALA A 150 -7.34 5.66 -50.49
C ALA A 150 -8.50 5.95 -49.52
N TYR A 151 -9.57 6.51 -50.06
CA TYR A 151 -10.90 6.50 -49.47
C TYR A 151 -11.57 5.19 -49.88
N ASN A 152 -11.55 4.17 -49.04
CA ASN A 152 -12.40 3.01 -49.22
C ASN A 152 -13.74 3.31 -48.55
N ARG A 153 -14.81 3.28 -49.37
CA ARG A 153 -16.20 3.49 -48.95
C ARG A 153 -16.65 2.51 -47.89
#